data_AF-A0A537LHP4-F1
#
_entry.id   AF-A0A537LHP4-F1
#
_cell.length_a   1.000
_cell.length_b   1.000
_cell.length_c   1.000
_cell.angle_alpha   90.00
_cell.angle_beta   90.00
_cell.angle_gamma   90.00
#
_symmetry.space_group_name_H-M   'P 1'
#
loop_
_entity.id
_entity.type
_entity.pdbx_description
1 polymer ?
#
loop_
_entity_poly.entity_id
_entity_poly.type
_entity_poly.pdbx_seq_one_letter_code
_entity_poly.pdbx_strand_id
1 'polypeptide(L)'
;VGPTVLRAPEAESQVARALAASGVWDDPAAPPSADAVDRFGEAVAAAARPIDDVRGTAAYRRRACAVLARRALSWALADRRPGAGAAAAP
;
A
#
# COMPACT_ATOMS: atom_id res chain seq x y z
N VAL A 1 8.39 -3.19 7.68
CA VAL A 1 9.57 -4.05 8.01
C VAL A 1 10.12 -3.63 9.36
N GLY A 2 10.33 -4.59 10.27
CA GLY A 2 10.85 -4.39 11.62
C GLY A 2 11.15 -5.75 12.29
N PRO A 3 11.54 -5.77 13.57
CA PRO A 3 11.80 -7.01 14.30
C PRO A 3 10.54 -7.89 14.47
N THR A 4 9.36 -7.29 14.33
CA THR A 4 8.05 -7.96 14.33
C THR A 4 7.19 -7.42 13.18
N VAL A 5 5.99 -7.99 13.01
CA VAL A 5 4.94 -7.36 12.19
C VAL A 5 4.61 -6.00 12.80
N LEU A 6 4.57 -4.97 11.95
CA LEU A 6 4.28 -3.59 12.34
C LEU A 6 3.00 -3.14 11.68
N ARG A 7 2.11 -2.51 12.46
CA ARG A 7 0.97 -1.78 11.95
C ARG A 7 1.39 -0.36 11.54
N ALA A 8 0.77 0.21 10.50
CA ALA A 8 1.03 1.56 10.03
C ALA A 8 -0.25 2.43 10.19
N PRO A 9 -0.65 2.80 11.42
CA PRO A 9 -1.94 3.44 11.69
C PRO A 9 -2.11 4.79 10.98
N GLU A 10 -1.03 5.54 10.82
CA GLU A 10 -1.05 6.79 10.05
C GLU A 10 -1.33 6.52 8.57
N ALA A 11 -0.66 5.53 7.97
CA ALA A 11 -0.89 5.15 6.58
C ALA A 11 -2.34 4.67 6.37
N GLU A 12 -2.87 3.85 7.29
CA GLU A 12 -4.25 3.38 7.28
C GLU A 12 -5.25 4.56 7.34
N SER A 13 -5.04 5.50 8.26
CA SER A 13 -5.93 6.65 8.45
C SER A 13 -5.88 7.62 7.27
N GLN A 14 -4.71 7.83 6.69
CA GLN A 14 -4.54 8.68 5.51
C GLN A 14 -5.20 8.07 4.27
N VAL A 15 -4.94 6.79 3.98
CA VAL A 15 -5.50 6.14 2.78
C VAL A 15 -7.01 5.96 2.91
N ALA A 16 -7.54 5.63 4.10
CA ALA A 16 -8.98 5.50 4.30
C ALA A 16 -9.72 6.79 3.97
N ARG A 17 -9.21 7.95 4.45
CA ARG A 17 -9.78 9.26 4.13
C ARG A 17 -9.69 9.58 2.64
N ALA A 18 -8.55 9.32 2.02
CA ALA A 18 -8.36 9.60 0.60
C ALA A 18 -9.28 8.75 -0.30
N LEU A 19 -9.45 7.47 0.02
CA LEU A 19 -10.33 6.56 -0.72
C LEU A 19 -11.81 6.92 -0.53
N ALA A 20 -12.21 7.31 0.69
CA ALA A 20 -13.57 7.81 0.95
C ALA A 20 -13.88 9.06 0.12
N ALA A 21 -12.92 9.99 0.02
CA ALA A 21 -13.10 11.21 -0.75
C ALA A 21 -13.11 10.99 -2.28
N SER A 22 -12.53 9.89 -2.77
CA SER A 22 -12.43 9.62 -4.22
C SER A 22 -13.58 8.81 -4.79
N GLY A 23 -14.57 8.40 -4.00
CA GLY A 23 -15.71 7.60 -4.47
C GLY A 23 -15.38 6.17 -4.88
N VAL A 24 -14.15 5.70 -4.61
CA VAL A 24 -13.71 4.33 -4.98
C VAL A 24 -14.47 3.24 -4.22
N TRP A 25 -15.15 3.59 -3.13
CA TRP A 25 -16.03 2.67 -2.41
C TRP A 25 -17.36 2.49 -3.13
N ASP A 26 -17.86 3.55 -3.76
CA ASP A 26 -19.15 3.56 -4.48
C ASP A 26 -19.02 2.91 -5.86
N ASP A 27 -17.91 3.16 -6.56
CA ASP A 27 -17.61 2.57 -7.86
C ASP A 27 -16.28 1.78 -7.81
N PRO A 28 -16.32 0.42 -7.82
CA PRO A 28 -15.12 -0.40 -7.89
C PRO A 28 -14.28 -0.19 -9.16
N ALA A 29 -14.85 0.34 -10.25
CA ALA A 29 -14.11 0.66 -11.46
C ALA A 29 -13.30 1.96 -11.31
N ALA A 30 -13.70 2.87 -10.42
CA ALA A 30 -13.02 4.13 -10.21
C ALA A 30 -11.54 3.91 -9.81
N PRO A 31 -10.58 4.57 -10.49
CA PRO A 31 -9.17 4.44 -10.15
C PRO A 31 -8.86 5.18 -8.83
N PRO A 32 -7.95 4.65 -7.98
CA PRO A 32 -7.43 5.44 -6.88
C PRO A 32 -6.64 6.65 -7.39
N SER A 33 -6.69 7.75 -6.63
CA SER A 33 -5.81 8.90 -6.87
C SER A 33 -4.33 8.49 -6.79
N ALA A 34 -3.53 8.90 -7.77
CA ALA A 34 -2.09 8.65 -7.78
C ALA A 34 -1.40 9.24 -6.53
N ASP A 35 -1.78 10.46 -6.13
CA ASP A 35 -1.26 11.11 -4.91
C ASP A 35 -1.63 10.31 -3.65
N ALA A 36 -2.85 9.76 -3.59
CA ALA A 36 -3.26 8.92 -2.46
C ALA A 36 -2.42 7.64 -2.36
N VAL A 37 -2.12 7.01 -3.50
CA VAL A 37 -1.26 5.83 -3.57
C VAL A 37 0.17 6.18 -3.14
N ASP A 38 0.72 7.28 -3.64
CA ASP A 38 2.09 7.70 -3.31
C ASP A 38 2.25 8.03 -1.82
N ARG A 39 1.35 8.84 -1.26
CA ARG A 39 1.35 9.16 0.18
C ARG A 39 1.18 7.93 1.06
N PHE A 40 0.35 6.97 0.64
CA PHE A 40 0.23 5.69 1.37
C PHE A 40 1.57 4.95 1.40
N GLY A 41 2.29 4.89 0.28
CA GLY A 41 3.61 4.29 0.22
C GLY A 41 4.62 4.97 1.13
N GLU A 42 4.64 6.30 1.15
CA GLU A 42 5.50 7.10 2.02
C GLU A 42 5.20 6.87 3.50
N ALA A 43 3.92 6.88 3.89
CA ALA A 43 3.50 6.64 5.26
C ALA A 43 3.86 5.22 5.74
N VAL A 44 3.73 4.20 4.89
CA VAL A 44 4.17 2.83 5.22
C VAL A 44 5.69 2.74 5.38
N ALA A 45 6.46 3.44 4.54
CA ALA A 45 7.91 3.50 4.69
C ALA A 45 8.34 4.22 5.96
N ALA A 46 7.62 5.28 6.37
CA ALA A 46 7.86 5.98 7.63
C ALA A 46 7.59 5.11 8.86
N ALA A 47 6.62 4.19 8.79
CA ALA A 47 6.33 3.23 9.86
C ALA A 47 7.39 2.12 9.99
N ALA A 48 8.23 1.91 8.97
CA ALA A 48 9.22 0.84 8.96
C ALA A 48 10.43 1.14 9.87
N ARG A 49 10.86 0.12 10.62
CA ARG A 49 12.02 0.16 11.54
C ARG A 49 13.09 -0.87 11.16
N PRO A 50 13.63 -0.86 9.93
CA PRO A 50 14.67 -1.81 9.51
C PRO A 50 16.04 -1.46 10.11
N ILE A 51 16.89 -2.47 10.19
CA ILE A 51 18.34 -2.35 10.41
C ILE A 51 19.07 -2.55 9.07
N ASP A 52 20.37 -2.23 9.06
CA ASP A 52 21.26 -2.71 8.01
C ASP A 52 21.61 -4.19 8.28
N ASP A 53 21.59 -5.01 7.23
CA ASP A 53 22.15 -6.37 7.28
C ASP A 53 22.72 -6.79 5.92
N VAL A 54 23.30 -7.98 5.84
CA VAL A 54 23.95 -8.53 4.62
C VAL A 54 23.04 -8.59 3.39
N ARG A 55 21.73 -8.60 3.58
CA ARG A 55 20.70 -8.58 2.52
C ARG A 55 20.32 -7.16 2.07
N GLY A 56 20.85 -6.11 2.70
CA GLY A 56 20.68 -4.72 2.27
C GLY A 56 20.46 -3.73 3.40
N THR A 57 20.53 -2.45 3.04
CA THR A 57 20.47 -1.32 3.99
C THR A 57 19.05 -1.04 4.50
N ALA A 58 18.96 -0.41 5.67
CA ALA A 58 17.74 0.13 6.24
C ALA A 58 17.07 1.11 5.27
N ALA A 59 17.84 1.97 4.60
CA ALA A 59 17.34 2.91 3.60
C ALA A 59 16.70 2.19 2.41
N TYR A 60 17.38 1.17 1.86
CA TYR A 60 16.84 0.36 0.77
C TYR A 60 15.54 -0.35 1.19
N ARG A 61 15.50 -0.92 2.39
CA ARG A 61 14.31 -1.60 2.94
C ARG A 61 13.13 -0.65 3.13
N ARG A 62 13.36 0.59 3.59
CA ARG A 62 12.30 1.62 3.65
C ARG A 62 11.77 1.96 2.26
N ARG A 63 12.66 2.14 1.28
CA ARG A 63 12.26 2.39 -0.12
C ARG A 63 11.45 1.22 -0.70
N ALA A 64 11.87 -0.02 -0.45
CA ALA A 64 11.14 -1.21 -0.86
C ALA A 64 9.75 -1.29 -0.22
N CYS A 65 9.61 -0.94 1.07
CA CYS A 65 8.31 -0.85 1.73
C CYS A 65 7.37 0.12 1.01
N ALA A 66 7.84 1.31 0.62
CA ALA A 66 7.01 2.26 -0.14
C ALA A 66 6.55 1.68 -1.49
N VAL A 67 7.44 1.04 -2.23
CA VAL A 67 7.11 0.41 -3.53
C VAL A 67 6.07 -0.68 -3.37
N LEU A 68 6.28 -1.60 -2.42
CA LEU A 68 5.39 -2.73 -2.20
C LEU A 68 4.03 -2.28 -1.65
N ALA A 69 3.99 -1.28 -0.78
CA ALA A 69 2.75 -0.71 -0.27
C ALA A 69 1.87 -0.12 -1.39
N ARG A 70 2.47 0.65 -2.31
CA ARG A 70 1.75 1.18 -3.48
C ARG A 70 1.15 0.07 -4.34
N ARG A 71 1.95 -0.96 -4.66
CA ARG A 71 1.50 -2.11 -5.44
C ARG A 71 0.38 -2.86 -4.75
N ALA A 72 0.53 -3.15 -3.46
CA ALA A 72 -0.46 -3.86 -2.67
C ALA A 72 -1.80 -3.11 -2.62
N LEU A 73 -1.77 -1.78 -2.43
CA LEU A 73 -2.99 -0.97 -2.47
C LEU A 73 -3.66 -1.00 -3.84
N SER A 74 -2.89 -0.84 -4.92
CA SER A 74 -3.42 -0.90 -6.29
C SER A 74 -4.05 -2.26 -6.60
N TRP A 75 -3.41 -3.37 -6.19
CA TRP A 75 -3.95 -4.72 -6.36
C TRP A 75 -5.24 -4.91 -5.55
N ALA A 76 -5.24 -4.54 -4.27
CA ALA A 76 -6.41 -4.69 -3.42
C ALA A 76 -7.64 -3.93 -3.94
N LEU A 77 -7.43 -2.77 -4.57
CA LEU A 77 -8.51 -2.02 -5.22
C LEU A 77 -8.94 -2.63 -6.55
N ALA A 78 -7.99 -3.16 -7.34
CA ALA A 78 -8.30 -3.85 -8.58
C ALA A 78 -9.12 -5.14 -8.34
N ASP A 79 -8.82 -5.89 -7.28
CA ASP A 79 -9.51 -7.14 -6.91
C ASP A 79 -10.99 -6.94 -6.58
N ARG A 80 -11.39 -5.71 -6.21
CA ARG A 80 -12.79 -5.35 -5.98
C ARG A 80 -13.61 -5.24 -7.28
N ARG A 81 -12.95 -5.14 -8.44
CA ARG A 81 -13.64 -5.02 -9.72
C ARG A 81 -14.33 -6.33 -10.09
N PRO A 82 -15.56 -6.28 -10.64
CA PRO A 82 -16.26 -7.49 -11.08
C PRO A 82 -15.40 -8.26 -12.10
N GLY A 83 -15.26 -9.58 -11.89
CA GLY A 83 -14.49 -10.46 -12.78
C GLY A 83 -12.99 -10.58 -12.47
N ALA A 84 -12.44 -9.84 -11.50
CA ALA A 84 -11.03 -9.96 -11.09
C ALA A 84 -10.68 -11.36 -10.53
N GLY A 85 -11.64 -12.03 -9.87
CA GLY A 85 -11.48 -13.38 -9.33
C GLY A 85 -11.38 -14.51 -10.36
N ALA A 86 -11.59 -14.25 -11.66
CA ALA A 86 -11.49 -15.27 -12.71
C ALA A 86 -10.06 -15.41 -13.27
N ALA A 87 -9.15 -14.48 -12.98
CA ALA A 87 -7.78 -14.47 -13.49
C ALA A 87 -6.72 -14.97 -12.48
N ALA A 88 -7.14 -15.46 -11.30
CA ALA A 88 -6.24 -15.90 -10.23
C ALA A 88 -6.57 -17.33 -9.76
N ALA A 89 -6.41 -18.31 -10.65
CA ALA A 89 -6.18 -19.71 -10.31
C ALA A 89 -5.19 -20.27 -11.36
N PRO A 90 -4.23 -21.13 -10.95
CA PRO A 90 -2.90 -21.26 -11.55
C PRO A 90 -2.86 -21.67 -13.02
#